data_AF-A0A832AGE4-F1
#
_entry.id   AF-A0A832AGE4-F1
#
_cell.length_a   1.000
_cell.length_b   1.000
_cell.length_c   1.000
_cell.angle_alpha   90.00
_cell.angle_beta   90.00
_cell.angle_gamma   90.00
#
_symmetry.space_group_name_H-M   'P 1'
#
loop_
_entity.id
_entity.type
_entity.pdbx_description
1 polymer ?
#
loop_
_entity_poly.entity_id
_entity_poly.type
_entity_poly.pdbx_seq_one_letter_code
_entity_poly.pdbx_strand_id
1 'polypeptide(L)'
;MPAASSGVAPPIPIAKEPLSYEHTASSGQRANDAECREHNLNKQGTTMNQHHILTVGISLITNFAREHACKPADALRRNVELKKYLQKQPTQASAELNALESRTGFLSQKPANLAVTLAFTETPMGKTCASLLEAFLKKHGVAVGKLPVRAADAPAQDYTPEFAAQEAATALRELRQCVTAHVARLQSKTPAPTIQFNATGGFKAECAVLYELGRALRIPVYYLHESFKIAIELP
;
A
#
# COMPACT_ATOMS: atom_id res chain seq x y z
N MET A 1 0.16 -54.12 -24.15
CA MET A 1 1.33 -54.24 -23.25
C MET A 1 2.56 -54.43 -24.13
N PRO A 2 3.56 -53.55 -23.98
CA PRO A 2 4.78 -53.97 -23.29
C PRO A 2 5.33 -52.92 -22.30
N ALA A 3 5.96 -53.49 -21.26
CA ALA A 3 7.03 -53.04 -20.36
C ALA A 3 7.23 -51.53 -20.08
N ALA A 4 6.93 -51.17 -18.83
CA ALA A 4 7.46 -50.02 -18.13
C ALA A 4 8.95 -50.21 -17.79
N SER A 5 9.79 -49.20 -18.06
CA SER A 5 11.13 -49.08 -17.47
C SER A 5 11.13 -47.96 -16.44
N SER A 6 11.19 -48.37 -15.17
CA SER A 6 11.35 -47.50 -14.01
C SER A 6 12.81 -47.08 -13.86
N GLY A 7 13.16 -45.88 -14.29
CA GLY A 7 14.45 -45.25 -14.02
C GLY A 7 14.42 -44.53 -12.67
N VAL A 8 14.86 -45.20 -11.60
CA VAL A 8 15.12 -44.58 -10.30
C VAL A 8 16.54 -44.05 -10.30
N ALA A 9 16.72 -42.73 -10.17
CA ALA A 9 18.02 -42.11 -10.00
C ALA A 9 18.59 -42.42 -8.60
N PRO A 10 19.90 -42.71 -8.46
CA PRO A 10 20.52 -42.97 -7.17
C PRO A 10 20.67 -41.68 -6.33
N PRO A 11 20.61 -41.78 -4.98
CA PRO A 11 20.73 -40.63 -4.09
C PRO A 11 22.16 -40.08 -4.04
N ILE A 12 22.26 -38.75 -3.99
CA ILE A 12 23.49 -37.99 -3.82
C ILE A 12 24.00 -38.18 -2.37
N PRO A 13 25.29 -38.53 -2.15
CA PRO A 13 25.82 -38.71 -0.80
C PRO A 13 25.98 -37.36 -0.08
N ILE A 14 25.35 -37.26 1.10
CA ILE A 14 25.53 -36.18 2.08
C ILE A 14 26.80 -36.49 2.89
N ALA A 15 27.82 -35.65 2.77
CA ALA A 15 28.99 -35.69 3.64
C ALA A 15 28.64 -35.12 5.02
N LYS A 16 28.97 -35.90 6.06
CA LYS A 16 28.88 -35.52 7.48
C LYS A 16 30.13 -34.72 7.88
N GLU A 17 29.94 -33.67 8.67
CA GLU A 17 31.00 -32.92 9.39
C GLU A 17 31.81 -33.83 10.33
N PRO A 18 32.97 -33.40 10.87
CA PRO A 18 32.90 -32.66 12.14
C PRO A 18 34.03 -31.65 12.48
N LEU A 19 33.71 -30.80 13.47
CA LEU A 19 34.54 -30.34 14.59
C LEU A 19 35.39 -29.04 14.51
N SER A 20 34.90 -28.07 15.31
CA SER A 20 35.57 -27.32 16.39
C SER A 20 36.80 -26.46 16.08
N TYR A 21 36.67 -25.17 16.39
CA TYR A 21 37.75 -24.44 17.06
C TYR A 21 37.21 -23.57 18.20
N GLU A 22 37.76 -23.81 19.38
CA GLU A 22 37.48 -23.12 20.64
C GLU A 22 38.14 -21.74 20.72
N HIS A 23 37.62 -20.98 21.68
CA HIS A 23 38.07 -19.69 22.19
C HIS A 23 39.57 -19.54 22.45
N THR A 24 40.11 -18.37 22.09
CA THR A 24 41.13 -17.69 22.90
C THR A 24 40.72 -16.24 23.12
N ALA A 25 40.42 -15.92 24.38
CA ALA A 25 40.31 -14.55 24.87
C ALA A 25 41.71 -13.91 24.93
N SER A 26 41.82 -12.67 24.47
CA SER A 26 42.95 -11.79 24.77
C SER A 26 42.43 -10.39 25.04
N SER A 27 42.62 -9.98 26.28
CA SER A 27 42.51 -8.64 26.85
C SER A 27 43.11 -7.53 25.97
N GLY A 28 42.41 -6.40 25.90
CA GLY A 28 42.95 -5.15 25.33
C GLY A 28 41.93 -4.02 25.41
N GLN A 29 41.94 -3.28 26.52
CA GLN A 29 41.19 -2.05 26.74
C GLN A 29 41.40 -1.03 25.61
N ARG A 30 40.32 -0.50 25.03
CA ARG A 30 40.19 0.93 24.71
C ARG A 30 38.75 1.37 24.91
N ALA A 31 38.59 2.29 25.85
CA ALA A 31 37.42 3.12 26.03
C ALA A 31 37.27 4.08 24.82
N ASN A 32 36.01 4.27 24.42
CA ASN A 32 35.40 5.46 23.80
C ASN A 32 34.45 5.05 22.68
N ASP A 33 33.22 4.69 23.05
CA ASP A 33 32.05 4.91 22.19
C ASP A 33 30.97 5.52 23.09
N ALA A 34 31.16 6.82 23.33
CA ALA A 34 30.16 7.68 23.91
C ALA A 34 29.04 7.93 22.89
N GLU A 35 27.82 8.08 23.43
CA GLU A 35 26.65 8.67 22.78
C GLU A 35 25.76 7.77 21.92
N CYS A 36 25.27 6.67 22.52
CA CYS A 36 23.83 6.35 22.37
C CYS A 36 23.01 7.46 23.06
N ARG A 37 22.79 8.58 22.36
CA ARG A 37 21.83 9.61 22.78
C ARG A 37 20.57 9.46 21.95
N GLU A 38 19.55 8.85 22.55
CA GLU A 38 18.15 9.15 22.28
C GLU A 38 17.96 10.67 22.31
N HIS A 39 17.96 11.29 21.13
CA HIS A 39 17.56 12.69 21.01
C HIS A 39 16.06 12.76 20.82
N ASN A 40 15.40 13.11 21.93
CA ASN A 40 14.20 13.93 22.01
C ASN A 40 13.87 14.68 20.70
N LEU A 41 12.90 14.18 19.95
CA LEU A 41 12.16 14.97 18.97
C LEU A 41 10.96 15.62 19.66
N ASN A 42 11.25 16.55 20.56
CA ASN A 42 10.33 17.62 20.90
C ASN A 42 11.00 18.94 20.51
N LYS A 43 10.93 19.24 19.21
CA LYS A 43 11.11 20.60 18.70
C LYS A 43 9.78 21.03 18.13
N GLN A 44 9.27 22.14 18.65
CA GLN A 44 8.17 22.92 18.07
C GLN A 44 8.52 23.24 16.61
N GLY A 45 8.12 22.36 15.70
CA GLY A 45 8.23 22.55 14.27
C GLY A 45 6.91 23.09 13.76
N THR A 46 6.96 24.10 12.91
CA THR A 46 5.91 24.34 11.92
C THR A 46 5.46 22.99 11.38
N THR A 47 4.25 22.57 11.76
CA THR A 47 3.69 21.25 11.45
C THR A 47 3.69 21.09 9.93
N MET A 48 4.67 20.36 9.38
CA MET A 48 4.84 20.23 7.94
C MET A 48 3.60 19.59 7.32
N ASN A 49 3.13 20.14 6.20
CA ASN A 49 2.03 19.56 5.44
C ASN A 49 2.42 18.17 4.96
N GLN A 50 1.74 17.14 5.45
CA GLN A 50 1.94 15.75 5.04
C GLN A 50 0.97 15.43 3.90
N HIS A 51 1.47 14.82 2.83
CA HIS A 51 0.65 14.42 1.69
C HIS A 51 0.85 12.94 1.39
N HIS A 52 -0.18 12.13 1.59
CA HIS A 52 -0.14 10.70 1.28
C HIS A 52 -0.80 10.43 -0.07
N ILE A 53 -0.14 9.68 -0.96
CA ILE A 53 -0.73 9.20 -2.20
C ILE A 53 -1.02 7.71 -2.04
N LEU A 54 -2.29 7.33 -2.18
CA LEU A 54 -2.80 5.99 -1.91
C LEU A 54 -3.37 5.43 -3.20
N THR A 55 -2.97 4.22 -3.59
CA THR A 55 -3.76 3.40 -4.51
C THR A 55 -5.03 2.93 -3.80
N VAL A 56 -6.16 3.00 -4.50
CA VAL A 56 -7.48 2.62 -3.98
C VAL A 56 -7.93 1.34 -4.67
N GLY A 57 -8.05 0.29 -3.88
CA GLY A 57 -8.64 -0.96 -4.32
C GLY A 57 -10.13 -1.06 -3.99
N ILE A 58 -10.62 -2.29 -4.05
CA ILE A 58 -12.03 -2.62 -3.78
C ILE A 58 -12.24 -3.22 -2.38
N SER A 59 -11.27 -3.04 -1.47
CA SER A 59 -11.27 -3.65 -0.13
C SER A 59 -12.54 -3.33 0.67
N LEU A 60 -13.04 -2.09 0.57
CA LEU A 60 -14.31 -1.67 1.18
C LEU A 60 -15.48 -2.53 0.73
N ILE A 61 -15.62 -2.72 -0.58
CA ILE A 61 -16.71 -3.49 -1.18
C ILE A 61 -16.55 -4.96 -0.84
N THR A 62 -15.35 -5.53 -0.96
CA THR A 62 -15.12 -6.96 -0.73
C THR A 62 -15.26 -7.33 0.74
N ASN A 63 -14.84 -6.47 1.67
CA ASN A 63 -15.03 -6.69 3.11
C ASN A 63 -16.50 -6.60 3.50
N PHE A 64 -17.23 -5.60 2.99
CA PHE A 64 -18.67 -5.50 3.20
C PHE A 64 -19.41 -6.73 2.65
N ALA A 65 -19.07 -7.14 1.43
CA ALA A 65 -19.68 -8.29 0.75
C ALA A 65 -19.45 -9.58 1.56
N ARG A 66 -18.26 -9.77 2.11
CA ARG A 66 -17.93 -10.89 2.99
C ARG A 66 -18.78 -10.88 4.26
N GLU A 67 -18.89 -9.75 4.94
CA GLU A 67 -19.65 -9.63 6.20
C GLU A 67 -21.16 -9.84 5.97
N HIS A 68 -21.68 -9.45 4.82
CA HIS A 68 -23.11 -9.58 4.48
C HIS A 68 -23.43 -10.81 3.61
N ALA A 69 -22.47 -11.71 3.42
CA ALA A 69 -22.60 -12.92 2.61
C ALA A 69 -23.22 -12.66 1.21
N CYS A 70 -22.78 -11.60 0.53
CA CYS A 70 -23.23 -11.25 -0.83
C CYS A 70 -22.07 -11.12 -1.81
N LYS A 71 -22.36 -10.95 -3.10
CA LYS A 71 -21.32 -10.74 -4.12
C LYS A 71 -20.88 -9.26 -4.13
N PRO A 72 -19.63 -8.96 -4.53
CA PRO A 72 -19.17 -7.57 -4.68
C PRO A 72 -20.05 -6.70 -5.59
N ALA A 73 -20.63 -7.29 -6.64
CA ALA A 73 -21.56 -6.60 -7.53
C ALA A 73 -22.88 -6.20 -6.83
N ASP A 74 -23.37 -7.01 -5.90
CA ASP A 74 -24.56 -6.70 -5.10
C ASP A 74 -24.24 -5.66 -4.03
N ALA A 75 -23.08 -5.79 -3.37
CA ALA A 75 -22.58 -4.81 -2.42
C ALA A 75 -22.45 -3.41 -3.04
N LEU A 76 -21.95 -3.32 -4.28
CA LEU A 76 -21.81 -2.06 -5.03
C LEU A 76 -23.13 -1.28 -5.13
N ARG A 77 -24.27 -1.98 -5.20
CA ARG A 77 -25.61 -1.38 -5.30
C ARG A 77 -26.11 -0.83 -3.96
N ARG A 78 -25.45 -1.16 -2.84
CA ARG A 78 -25.85 -0.84 -1.46
C ARG A 78 -25.02 0.32 -0.91
N ASN A 79 -24.96 1.42 -1.64
CA ASN A 79 -24.07 2.56 -1.32
C ASN A 79 -24.34 3.14 0.08
N VAL A 80 -25.61 3.25 0.49
CA VAL A 80 -25.98 3.77 1.82
C VAL A 80 -25.44 2.86 2.93
N GLU A 81 -25.57 1.55 2.79
CA GLU A 81 -25.05 0.59 3.76
C GLU A 81 -23.53 0.51 3.75
N LEU A 82 -22.88 0.59 2.58
CA LEU A 82 -21.42 0.71 2.47
C LEU A 82 -20.90 1.93 3.22
N LYS A 83 -21.57 3.07 3.08
CA LYS A 83 -21.23 4.30 3.81
C LYS A 83 -21.37 4.11 5.32
N LYS A 84 -22.48 3.50 5.78
CA LYS A 84 -22.70 3.21 7.22
C LYS A 84 -21.64 2.23 7.75
N TYR A 85 -21.32 1.21 6.98
CA TYR A 85 -20.28 0.22 7.30
C TYR A 85 -18.91 0.87 7.47
N LEU A 86 -18.50 1.71 6.50
CA LEU A 86 -17.26 2.49 6.58
C LEU A 86 -17.21 3.40 7.81
N GLN A 87 -18.32 4.05 8.15
CA GLN A 87 -18.40 4.94 9.31
C GLN A 87 -18.31 4.20 10.64
N LYS A 88 -18.87 2.99 10.72
CA LYS A 88 -18.88 2.19 11.95
C LYS A 88 -17.52 1.60 12.27
N GLN A 89 -16.79 1.11 11.25
CA GLN A 89 -15.55 0.36 11.43
C GLN A 89 -14.51 0.67 10.33
N PRO A 90 -13.99 1.91 10.25
CA PRO A 90 -13.23 2.38 9.09
C PRO A 90 -11.97 1.56 8.78
N THR A 91 -11.20 1.17 9.81
CA THR A 91 -9.97 0.38 9.67
C THR A 91 -10.22 -1.10 9.34
N GLN A 92 -11.40 -1.64 9.65
CA GLN A 92 -11.79 -2.99 9.22
C GLN A 92 -12.43 -2.96 7.83
N ALA A 93 -13.12 -1.87 7.51
CA ALA A 93 -13.82 -1.71 6.25
C ALA A 93 -12.82 -1.53 5.09
N SER A 94 -11.80 -0.67 5.24
CA SER A 94 -10.87 -0.32 4.16
C SER A 94 -9.41 -0.53 4.56
N ALA A 95 -8.67 -1.24 3.71
CA ALA A 95 -7.23 -1.43 3.87
C ALA A 95 -6.47 -0.09 3.79
N GLU A 96 -6.91 0.82 2.92
CA GLU A 96 -6.38 2.16 2.74
C GLU A 96 -6.48 3.00 4.01
N LEU A 97 -7.67 3.02 4.64
CA LEU A 97 -7.88 3.74 5.90
C LEU A 97 -7.13 3.11 7.06
N ASN A 98 -7.03 1.78 7.11
CA ASN A 98 -6.30 1.08 8.15
C ASN A 98 -4.81 1.43 8.12
N ALA A 99 -4.20 1.37 6.93
CA ALA A 99 -2.82 1.75 6.72
C ALA A 99 -2.57 3.23 7.05
N LEU A 100 -3.47 4.12 6.59
CA LEU A 100 -3.36 5.55 6.86
C LEU A 100 -3.49 5.85 8.36
N GLU A 101 -4.46 5.24 9.05
CA GLU A 101 -4.63 5.39 10.49
C GLU A 101 -3.41 4.88 11.25
N SER A 102 -2.92 3.69 10.92
CA SER A 102 -1.73 3.14 11.57
C SER A 102 -0.50 4.04 11.39
N ARG A 103 -0.38 4.75 10.26
CA ARG A 103 0.75 5.66 9.99
C ARG A 103 0.58 7.04 10.61
N THR A 104 -0.65 7.52 10.82
CA THR A 104 -0.91 8.95 11.10
C THR A 104 -1.75 9.22 12.36
N GLY A 105 -2.53 8.24 12.85
CA GLY A 105 -3.45 8.42 13.99
C GLY A 105 -4.60 9.40 13.72
N PHE A 106 -4.96 9.65 12.45
CA PHE A 106 -5.90 10.70 12.05
C PHE A 106 -7.36 10.51 12.54
N LEU A 107 -7.75 9.29 12.96
CA LEU A 107 -9.05 9.03 13.56
C LEU A 107 -9.09 9.47 15.02
N SER A 108 -7.96 9.32 15.73
CA SER A 108 -7.84 9.70 17.14
C SER A 108 -7.52 11.18 17.31
N GLN A 109 -6.90 11.81 16.31
CA GLN A 109 -6.49 13.21 16.33
C GLN A 109 -6.92 13.88 15.03
N LYS A 110 -7.62 15.02 15.10
CA LYS A 110 -8.00 15.76 13.91
C LYS A 110 -6.73 16.38 13.30
N PRO A 111 -6.22 15.89 12.16
CA PRO A 111 -4.94 16.34 11.67
C PRO A 111 -5.08 17.74 11.08
N ALA A 112 -4.32 18.72 11.58
CA ALA A 112 -4.36 20.07 11.03
C ALA A 112 -3.83 20.13 9.59
N ASN A 113 -2.87 19.25 9.24
CA ASN A 113 -2.04 19.38 8.04
C ASN A 113 -1.87 18.07 7.25
N LEU A 114 -2.91 17.22 7.24
CA LEU A 114 -2.93 15.97 6.48
C LEU A 114 -3.70 16.14 5.18
N ALA A 115 -3.04 15.82 4.08
CA ALA A 115 -3.65 15.70 2.76
C ALA A 115 -3.48 14.28 2.20
N VAL A 116 -4.46 13.86 1.41
CA VAL A 116 -4.51 12.56 0.76
C VAL A 116 -4.81 12.73 -0.72
N THR A 117 -4.14 11.98 -1.59
CA THR A 117 -4.60 11.76 -2.96
C THR A 117 -4.96 10.31 -3.16
N LEU A 118 -6.19 10.09 -3.63
CA LEU A 118 -6.74 8.79 -3.97
C LEU A 118 -6.49 8.51 -5.45
N ALA A 119 -5.57 7.61 -5.77
CA ALA A 119 -5.35 7.09 -7.10
C ALA A 119 -6.24 5.86 -7.32
N PHE A 120 -7.15 5.91 -8.27
CA PHE A 120 -8.16 4.85 -8.48
C PHE A 120 -8.46 4.63 -9.95
N THR A 121 -8.77 3.39 -10.29
CA THR A 121 -9.27 3.04 -11.62
C THR A 121 -10.68 3.56 -11.84
N GLU A 122 -10.98 4.04 -13.05
CA GLU A 122 -12.28 4.61 -13.41
C GLU A 122 -13.46 3.61 -13.56
N THR A 123 -13.31 2.40 -13.02
CA THR A 123 -14.36 1.38 -12.93
C THR A 123 -15.45 1.78 -11.91
N PRO A 124 -16.68 1.24 -12.00
CA PRO A 124 -17.76 1.51 -11.04
C PRO A 124 -17.37 1.24 -9.58
N MET A 125 -16.63 0.15 -9.33
CA MET A 125 -16.15 -0.19 -7.99
C MET A 125 -15.06 0.79 -7.51
N GLY A 126 -14.07 1.10 -8.36
CA GLY A 126 -13.01 2.06 -8.02
C GLY A 126 -13.57 3.45 -7.71
N LYS A 127 -14.47 3.96 -8.56
CA LYS A 127 -15.18 5.23 -8.36
C LYS A 127 -16.00 5.26 -7.07
N THR A 128 -16.66 4.15 -6.74
CA THR A 128 -17.46 4.05 -5.52
C THR A 128 -16.58 4.06 -4.27
N CYS A 129 -15.53 3.24 -4.24
CA CYS A 129 -14.56 3.23 -3.14
C CYS A 129 -13.93 4.61 -2.95
N ALA A 130 -13.38 5.20 -4.02
CA ALA A 130 -12.72 6.51 -3.95
C ALA A 130 -13.67 7.60 -3.44
N SER A 131 -14.92 7.63 -3.90
CA SER A 131 -15.92 8.61 -3.45
C SER A 131 -16.29 8.44 -1.97
N LEU A 132 -16.45 7.20 -1.50
CA LEU A 132 -16.77 6.92 -0.10
C LEU A 132 -15.60 7.26 0.84
N LEU A 133 -14.38 6.91 0.44
CA LEU A 133 -13.16 7.26 1.16
C LEU A 133 -12.94 8.78 1.20
N GLU A 134 -13.15 9.47 0.07
CA GLU A 134 -13.08 10.93 0.00
C GLU A 134 -14.04 11.58 0.99
N ALA A 135 -15.31 11.17 0.99
CA ALA A 135 -16.32 11.70 1.90
C ALA A 135 -15.97 11.44 3.37
N PHE A 136 -15.45 10.24 3.67
CA PHE A 136 -15.03 9.86 5.01
C PHE A 136 -13.84 10.71 5.48
N LEU A 137 -12.78 10.82 4.69
CA LEU A 137 -11.57 11.57 5.00
C LEU A 137 -11.87 13.07 5.17
N LYS A 138 -12.66 13.67 4.28
CA LYS A 138 -13.08 15.08 4.39
C LYS A 138 -13.85 15.34 5.68
N LYS A 139 -14.73 14.42 6.10
CA LYS A 139 -15.45 14.52 7.39
C LYS A 139 -14.49 14.56 8.59
N HIS A 140 -13.33 13.91 8.49
CA HIS A 140 -12.28 13.90 9.52
C HIS A 140 -11.25 15.02 9.36
N GLY A 141 -11.53 16.03 8.52
CA GLY A 141 -10.64 17.20 8.35
C GLY A 141 -9.43 16.97 7.44
N VAL A 142 -9.38 15.85 6.72
CA VAL A 142 -8.31 15.55 5.77
C VAL A 142 -8.61 16.22 4.43
N ALA A 143 -7.64 16.93 3.86
CA ALA A 143 -7.75 17.47 2.51
C ALA A 143 -7.60 16.34 1.48
N VAL A 144 -8.55 16.19 0.55
CA VAL A 144 -8.55 15.06 -0.40
C VAL A 144 -8.49 15.54 -1.84
N GLY A 145 -7.53 15.01 -2.59
CA GLY A 145 -7.47 15.04 -4.05
C GLY A 145 -7.79 13.68 -4.65
N LYS A 146 -8.17 13.67 -5.93
CA LYS A 146 -8.46 12.47 -6.71
C LYS A 146 -7.54 12.41 -7.92
N LEU A 147 -7.04 11.23 -8.21
CA LEU A 147 -6.21 10.93 -9.37
C LEU A 147 -6.85 9.74 -10.11
N PRO A 148 -7.83 9.98 -10.99
CA PRO A 148 -8.42 8.91 -11.79
C PRO A 148 -7.37 8.36 -12.76
N VAL A 149 -7.34 7.04 -12.89
CA VAL A 149 -6.51 6.30 -13.84
C VAL A 149 -7.42 5.46 -14.71
N ARG A 150 -7.15 5.40 -16.01
CA ARG A 150 -7.97 4.57 -16.90
C ARG A 150 -7.75 3.10 -16.56
N ALA A 151 -8.82 2.34 -16.71
CA ALA A 151 -8.77 0.89 -16.70
C ALA A 151 -9.75 0.38 -17.74
N ALA A 152 -9.43 -0.77 -18.32
CA ALA A 152 -10.42 -1.53 -19.06
C ALA A 152 -11.50 -2.02 -18.07
N ASP A 153 -12.76 -1.69 -18.34
CA ASP A 153 -13.91 -2.03 -17.51
C ASP A 153 -14.78 -3.15 -18.13
N ALA A 154 -14.32 -3.76 -19.24
CA ALA A 154 -15.07 -4.85 -19.85
C ALA A 154 -14.68 -6.22 -19.25
N PRO A 155 -15.62 -7.18 -19.24
CA PRO A 155 -15.39 -8.55 -18.81
C PRO A 155 -14.14 -9.16 -19.44
N ALA A 156 -13.35 -9.88 -18.66
CA ALA A 156 -12.16 -10.60 -19.15
C ALA A 156 -12.48 -11.61 -20.29
N GLN A 157 -13.75 -12.01 -20.43
CA GLN A 157 -14.25 -12.93 -21.44
C GLN A 157 -14.37 -12.28 -22.83
N ASP A 158 -14.41 -10.95 -22.88
CA ASP A 158 -14.63 -10.17 -24.10
C ASP A 158 -13.30 -9.81 -24.80
N TYR A 159 -12.17 -10.24 -24.23
CA TYR A 159 -10.83 -9.90 -24.69
C TYR A 159 -9.96 -11.13 -24.94
N THR A 160 -9.11 -11.06 -25.96
CA THR A 160 -8.03 -12.03 -26.09
C THR A 160 -7.00 -11.80 -24.96
N PRO A 161 -6.26 -12.84 -24.53
CA PRO A 161 -5.22 -12.69 -23.52
C PRO A 161 -4.18 -11.60 -23.87
N GLU A 162 -3.83 -11.47 -25.15
CA GLU A 162 -2.87 -10.49 -25.65
C GLU A 162 -3.40 -9.06 -25.49
N PHE A 163 -4.67 -8.83 -25.86
CA PHE A 163 -5.31 -7.52 -25.69
C PHE A 163 -5.42 -7.16 -24.20
N ALA A 164 -5.86 -8.10 -23.36
CA ALA A 164 -5.97 -7.89 -21.92
C ALA A 164 -4.61 -7.55 -21.27
N ALA A 165 -3.54 -8.24 -21.68
CA ALA A 165 -2.19 -7.96 -21.21
C ALA A 165 -1.70 -6.56 -21.64
N GLN A 166 -1.98 -6.17 -22.89
CA GLN A 166 -1.62 -4.86 -23.41
C GLN A 166 -2.38 -3.73 -22.69
N GLU A 167 -3.68 -3.90 -22.45
CA GLU A 167 -4.48 -2.92 -21.71
C GLU A 167 -4.03 -2.79 -20.27
N ALA A 168 -3.75 -3.90 -19.58
CA ALA A 168 -3.21 -3.88 -18.23
C ALA A 168 -1.85 -3.15 -18.18
N ALA A 169 -0.95 -3.43 -19.12
CA ALA A 169 0.33 -2.75 -19.21
C ALA A 169 0.18 -1.24 -19.50
N THR A 170 -0.78 -0.86 -20.34
CA THR A 170 -1.12 0.55 -20.62
C THR A 170 -1.62 1.25 -19.36
N ALA A 171 -2.57 0.66 -18.63
CA ALA A 171 -3.11 1.22 -17.39
C ALA A 171 -2.00 1.43 -16.33
N LEU A 172 -1.07 0.49 -16.19
CA LEU A 172 0.06 0.64 -15.27
C LEU A 172 1.05 1.74 -15.71
N ARG A 173 1.29 1.90 -17.02
CA ARG A 173 2.10 3.02 -17.53
C ARG A 173 1.42 4.36 -17.29
N GLU A 174 0.10 4.44 -17.49
CA GLU A 174 -0.68 5.64 -17.21
C GLU A 174 -0.66 5.97 -15.71
N LEU A 175 -0.89 4.99 -14.83
CA LEU A 175 -0.75 5.18 -13.37
C LEU A 175 0.61 5.79 -13.04
N ARG A 176 1.70 5.22 -13.59
CA ARG A 176 3.06 5.70 -13.37
C ARG A 176 3.22 7.16 -13.81
N GLN A 177 2.75 7.50 -15.00
CA GLN A 177 2.83 8.87 -15.54
C GLN A 177 2.01 9.86 -14.72
N CYS A 178 0.76 9.52 -14.38
CA CYS A 178 -0.14 10.34 -13.58
C CYS A 178 0.42 10.61 -12.18
N VAL A 179 0.93 9.58 -11.51
CA VAL A 179 1.52 9.73 -10.16
C VAL A 179 2.79 10.57 -10.24
N THR A 180 3.66 10.34 -11.22
CA THR A 180 4.89 11.14 -11.42
C THR A 180 4.57 12.62 -11.63
N ALA A 181 3.65 12.94 -12.54
CA ALA A 181 3.24 14.31 -12.81
C ALA A 181 2.59 14.97 -11.57
N HIS A 182 1.79 14.22 -10.82
CA HIS A 182 1.16 14.71 -9.61
C HIS A 182 2.17 14.98 -8.49
N VAL A 183 3.17 14.13 -8.31
CA VAL A 183 4.28 14.36 -7.37
C VAL A 183 5.02 15.64 -7.74
N ALA A 184 5.40 15.83 -9.01
CA ALA A 184 6.08 17.04 -9.45
C ALA A 184 5.26 18.31 -9.14
N ARG A 185 3.94 18.27 -9.38
CA ARG A 185 3.02 19.37 -9.05
C ARG A 185 2.88 19.61 -7.54
N LEU A 186 2.97 18.58 -6.71
CA LEU A 186 2.99 18.76 -5.25
C LEU A 186 4.30 19.39 -4.79
N GLN A 187 5.43 18.94 -5.34
CA GLN A 187 6.77 19.46 -5.02
C GLN A 187 6.97 20.91 -5.50
N SER A 188 6.24 21.38 -6.51
CA SER A 188 6.29 22.77 -6.96
C SER A 188 5.53 23.75 -6.06
N LYS A 189 4.84 23.28 -5.01
CA LYS A 189 4.15 24.16 -4.04
C LYS A 189 5.15 24.80 -3.07
N THR A 190 4.78 25.94 -2.49
CA THR A 190 5.58 26.64 -1.48
C THR A 190 4.75 26.86 -0.20
N PRO A 191 5.11 26.22 0.94
CA PRO A 191 6.12 25.17 1.07
C PRO A 191 5.67 23.86 0.40
N ALA A 192 6.62 23.07 -0.09
CA ALA A 192 6.35 21.74 -0.61
C ALA A 192 5.96 20.80 0.54
N PRO A 193 4.92 19.95 0.38
CA PRO A 193 4.54 19.00 1.41
C PRO A 193 5.53 17.83 1.47
N THR A 194 5.63 17.19 2.63
CA THR A 194 6.30 15.89 2.76
C THR A 194 5.41 14.81 2.15
N ILE A 195 5.87 14.16 1.07
CA ILE A 195 5.09 13.16 0.35
C ILE A 195 5.43 11.76 0.86
N GLN A 196 4.41 10.90 0.99
CA GLN A 196 4.57 9.47 1.28
C GLN A 196 3.61 8.64 0.41
N PHE A 197 4.01 7.44 0.02
CA PHE A 197 3.17 6.51 -0.74
C PHE A 197 2.62 5.41 0.16
N ASN A 198 1.33 5.12 0.03
CA ASN A 198 0.68 3.99 0.67
C ASN A 198 0.40 2.92 -0.38
N ALA A 199 1.14 1.80 -0.29
CA ALA A 199 1.02 0.67 -1.20
C ALA A 199 0.18 -0.48 -0.61
N THR A 200 -0.78 -0.18 0.28
CA THR A 200 -1.63 -1.19 0.94
C THR A 200 -2.88 -1.54 0.13
N GLY A 201 -3.59 -0.54 -0.37
CA GLY A 201 -4.78 -0.73 -1.19
C GLY A 201 -4.44 -0.82 -2.68
N GLY A 202 -5.34 -1.39 -3.47
CA GLY A 202 -5.17 -1.55 -4.93
C GLY A 202 -4.75 -2.96 -5.35
N PHE A 203 -4.55 -3.14 -6.64
CA PHE A 203 -4.01 -4.38 -7.19
C PHE A 203 -2.50 -4.46 -6.97
N LYS A 204 -1.96 -5.68 -6.82
CA LYS A 204 -0.52 -5.92 -6.56
C LYS A 204 0.39 -5.20 -7.57
N ALA A 205 -0.02 -5.16 -8.84
CA ALA A 205 0.74 -4.48 -9.89
C ALA A 205 0.76 -2.96 -9.71
N GLU A 206 -0.34 -2.35 -9.25
CA GLU A 206 -0.41 -0.91 -8.94
C GLU A 206 0.46 -0.56 -7.73
N CYS A 207 0.41 -1.41 -6.68
CA CYS A 207 1.29 -1.28 -5.52
C CYS A 207 2.78 -1.37 -5.93
N ALA A 208 3.12 -2.28 -6.85
CA ALA A 208 4.48 -2.41 -7.36
C ALA A 208 4.95 -1.17 -8.13
N VAL A 209 4.06 -0.54 -8.93
CA VAL A 209 4.36 0.74 -9.60
C VAL A 209 4.61 1.85 -8.59
N LEU A 210 3.76 1.96 -7.54
CA LEU A 210 3.96 2.94 -6.47
C LEU A 210 5.29 2.72 -5.74
N TYR A 211 5.63 1.47 -5.45
CA TYR A 211 6.89 1.12 -4.81
C TYR A 211 8.11 1.47 -5.68
N GLU A 212 8.07 1.13 -6.97
CA GLU A 212 9.12 1.51 -7.93
C GLU A 212 9.32 3.03 -7.97
N LEU A 213 8.24 3.79 -8.10
CA LEU A 213 8.29 5.24 -8.10
C LEU A 213 8.83 5.80 -6.78
N GLY A 214 8.43 5.23 -5.64
CA GLY A 214 8.92 5.65 -4.33
C GLY A 214 10.43 5.51 -4.23
N ARG A 215 10.97 4.37 -4.67
CA ARG A 215 12.42 4.14 -4.75
C ARG A 215 13.10 5.11 -5.72
N ALA A 216 12.56 5.28 -6.92
CA ALA A 216 13.14 6.16 -7.95
C ALA A 216 13.18 7.63 -7.51
N LEU A 217 12.14 8.10 -6.82
CA LEU A 217 11.97 9.49 -6.39
C LEU A 217 12.42 9.75 -4.95
N ARG A 218 12.93 8.72 -4.25
CA ARG A 218 13.27 8.75 -2.82
C ARG A 218 12.11 9.24 -1.93
N ILE A 219 10.91 8.78 -2.26
CA ILE A 219 9.68 9.02 -1.48
C ILE A 219 9.42 7.78 -0.62
N PRO A 220 9.24 7.93 0.71
CA PRO A 220 8.91 6.80 1.58
C PRO A 220 7.65 6.07 1.12
N VAL A 221 7.73 4.75 1.06
CA VAL A 221 6.61 3.86 0.71
C VAL A 221 6.29 3.02 1.92
N TYR A 222 5.02 2.98 2.33
CA TYR A 222 4.59 2.16 3.45
C TYR A 222 3.45 1.23 3.07
N TYR A 223 3.36 0.14 3.80
CA TYR A 223 2.36 -0.92 3.66
C TYR A 223 1.90 -1.37 5.05
N LEU A 224 0.62 -1.67 5.22
CA LEU A 224 0.11 -2.26 6.45
C LEU A 224 0.40 -3.76 6.49
N HIS A 225 1.30 -4.17 7.38
CA HIS A 225 1.62 -5.58 7.55
C HIS A 225 0.42 -6.35 8.13
N GLU A 226 -0.07 -7.38 7.43
CA GLU A 226 -1.31 -8.08 7.81
C GLU A 226 -1.24 -8.77 9.18
N SER A 227 -0.12 -9.40 9.54
CA SER A 227 0.01 -10.07 10.84
C SER A 227 0.20 -9.09 12.01
N PHE A 228 1.10 -8.11 11.87
CA PHE A 228 1.42 -7.16 12.93
C PHE A 228 0.41 -6.01 13.07
N LYS A 229 -0.46 -5.80 12.07
CA LYS A 229 -1.46 -4.72 12.05
C LYS A 229 -0.85 -3.32 12.22
N ILE A 230 0.38 -3.14 11.73
CA ILE A 230 1.09 -1.86 11.74
C ILE A 230 1.57 -1.48 10.34
N ALA A 231 1.60 -0.18 10.06
CA ALA A 231 2.22 0.38 8.88
C ALA A 231 3.75 0.28 9.01
N ILE A 232 4.37 -0.44 8.08
CA ILE A 232 5.82 -0.55 7.97
C ILE A 232 6.30 0.20 6.73
N GLU A 233 7.48 0.79 6.82
CA GLU A 233 8.15 1.36 5.65
C GLU A 233 8.83 0.24 4.86
N LEU A 234 8.63 0.25 3.54
CA LEU A 234 9.28 -0.68 2.63
C LEU A 234 10.70 -0.20 2.30
N PRO A 235 11.66 -1.13 2.11
CA PRO A 235 13.07 -0.81 1.90
C PRO A 235 13.36 -0.09 0.56
#